data_AF-A0A2V6TLF7-F1
#
_entry.id   AF-A0A2V6TLF7-F1
#
_cell.length_a   1.000
_cell.length_b   1.000
_cell.length_c   1.000
_cell.angle_alpha   90.00
_cell.angle_beta   90.00
_cell.angle_gamma   90.00
#
_symmetry.space_group_name_H-M   'P 1'
#
loop_
_entity.id
_entity.type
_entity.pdbx_description
1 polymer ?
#
loop_
_entity_poly.entity_id
_entity_poly.type
_entity_poly.pdbx_seq_one_letter_code
_entity_poly.pdbx_strand_id
1 'polypeptide(L)' 'LRTGPYIAGTLVLIIYTGALFAEVFRGGVLAIPRPQWESARSLGLPPLAMFRKIVAPLVTRYTLPPYINVC' A
#
# COMPACT_ATOMS: atom_id res chain seq x y z
N LEU A 1 -29.87 -9.66 -10.46
CA LEU A 1 -29.79 -8.31 -9.84
C LEU A 1 -29.70 -7.27 -10.96
N ARG A 2 -30.69 -6.39 -11.12
CA ARG A 2 -30.66 -5.28 -12.09
C ARG A 2 -30.11 -4.04 -11.38
N THR A 3 -28.80 -4.00 -11.16
CA THR A 3 -28.13 -2.81 -10.61
C THR A 3 -28.24 -1.69 -11.65
N GLY A 4 -28.63 -0.48 -11.20
CA GLY A 4 -28.70 0.67 -12.11
C GLY A 4 -27.33 0.97 -12.73
N PRO A 5 -27.27 1.49 -13.97
CA PRO A 5 -26.01 1.73 -14.70
C PRO A 5 -24.99 2.54 -13.90
N TYR A 6 -25.45 3.48 -13.05
CA TYR A 6 -24.60 4.22 -12.13
C TYR A 6 -23.88 3.34 -11.10
N ILE A 7 -24.60 2.43 -10.44
CA ILE A 7 -24.03 1.54 -9.42
C ILE A 7 -23.04 0.56 -10.07
N ALA A 8 -23.40 0.05 -11.26
CA ALA A 8 -22.51 -0.83 -12.02
C ALA A 8 -21.21 -0.12 -12.42
N GLY A 9 -21.28 1.10 -12.95
CA GLY A 9 -20.10 1.90 -13.30
C GLY A 9 -19.22 2.24 -12.10
N THR A 10 -19.83 2.65 -10.99
CA THR A 10 -19.09 2.95 -9.74
C THR A 10 -18.38 1.71 -9.19
N LEU A 11 -19.03 0.54 -9.19
CA LEU A 11 -18.40 -0.69 -8.73
C LEU A 11 -17.19 -1.08 -9.60
N VAL A 12 -17.32 -0.97 -10.91
CA VAL A 12 -16.21 -1.24 -11.84
C VAL A 12 -15.04 -0.29 -11.58
N LEU A 13 -15.30 1.01 -11.42
CA LEU A 13 -14.27 1.99 -11.09
C LEU A 13 -13.59 1.70 -9.75
N ILE A 14 -14.37 1.37 -8.71
CA ILE A 14 -13.81 1.03 -7.39
C ILE A 14 -12.89 -0.19 -7.48
N ILE A 15 -13.30 -1.23 -8.20
CA ILE A 15 -12.50 -2.46 -8.33
C ILE A 15 -11.23 -2.18 -9.14
N TYR A 16 -11.35 -1.46 -10.26
CA TYR A 16 -10.22 -1.12 -11.12
C TYR A 16 -9.19 -0.26 -10.39
N THR A 17 -9.62 0.85 -9.80
CA THR A 17 -8.74 1.74 -9.04
C THR A 17 -8.19 1.02 -7.81
N GLY A 18 -9.01 0.25 -7.09
CA GLY A 18 -8.59 -0.52 -5.91
C GLY A 18 -7.48 -1.54 -6.22
N ALA A 19 -7.57 -2.24 -7.35
CA ALA A 19 -6.53 -3.17 -7.80
C ALA A 19 -5.19 -2.46 -8.09
N LEU A 20 -5.24 -1.32 -8.79
CA LEU A 20 -4.05 -0.50 -9.05
C LEU A 20 -3.40 0.01 -7.77
N PHE A 21 -4.21 0.52 -6.83
CA PHE A 21 -3.73 0.95 -5.52
C PHE A 21 -3.08 -0.20 -4.74
N ALA A 22 -3.63 -1.42 -4.82
CA ALA A 22 -3.08 -2.59 -4.16
C ALA A 22 -1.71 -2.99 -4.74
N GLU A 23 -1.52 -2.92 -6.05
CA GLU A 23 -0.21 -3.19 -6.68
C GLU A 23 0.83 -2.15 -6.30
N VAL A 24 0.47 -0.86 -6.25
CA VAL A 24 1.36 0.21 -5.82
C VAL A 24 1.79 0.00 -4.36
N PHE A 25 0.85 -0.29 -3.45
CA PHE A 25 1.19 -0.60 -2.06
C PHE A 25 2.07 -1.84 -1.94
N ARG A 26 1.77 -2.91 -2.68
CA ARG A 26 2.57 -4.14 -2.69
C ARG A 26 4.00 -3.86 -3.18
N GLY A 27 4.16 -3.08 -4.25
CA GLY A 27 5.46 -2.64 -4.75
C GLY A 27 6.22 -1.81 -3.72
N GLY A 28 5.54 -0.86 -3.05
CA GLY A 28 6.12 -0.04 -2.00
C GLY A 28 6.59 -0.83 -0.78
N VAL A 29 5.87 -1.88 -0.37
CA VAL A 29 6.28 -2.78 0.71
C VAL A 29 7.49 -3.62 0.30
N LEU A 30 7.50 -4.15 -0.93
CA LEU A 30 8.62 -4.94 -1.45
C LEU A 30 9.89 -4.11 -1.70
N ALA A 31 9.75 -2.81 -1.91
CA ALA A 31 10.87 -1.88 -2.05
C ALA A 31 11.66 -1.68 -0.74
N ILE A 32 11.14 -2.12 0.41
CA ILE A 32 11.82 -1.96 1.69
C ILE A 32 12.97 -2.97 1.79
N PRO A 33 14.22 -2.51 2.00
CA PRO A 33 15.37 -3.39 2.08
C PRO A 33 15.33 -4.25 3.36
N ARG A 34 15.66 -5.54 3.23
CA ARG A 34 15.68 -6.52 4.34
C ARG A 34 16.46 -6.07 5.60
N PRO A 35 17.61 -5.38 5.50
CA PRO A 35 18.35 -4.89 6.67
C PRO A 35 17.55 -3.99 7.62
N GLN A 36 16.50 -3.31 7.15
CA GLN A 36 15.64 -2.51 8.03
C GLN A 36 14.80 -3.38 8.98
N TRP A 37 14.36 -4.54 8.48
CA TRP A 37 13.63 -5.52 9.28
C TRP A 37 14.54 -6.17 10.32
N GLU A 38 15.76 -6.49 9.92
CA GLU A 38 16.77 -7.05 10.82
C GLU A 38 17.19 -6.04 11.88
N SER A 39 17.42 -4.77 11.51
CA SER A 39 17.78 -3.69 12.43
C SER A 39 16.69 -3.43 13.47
N ALA A 40 15.42 -3.39 13.04
CA ALA A 40 14.31 -3.21 13.95
C ALA A 40 14.10 -4.41 14.89
N ARG A 41 14.45 -5.62 14.44
CA ARG A 41 14.46 -6.82 15.27
C ARG A 41 15.61 -6.81 16.30
N SER A 42 16.79 -6.33 15.91
CA SER A 42 17.93 -6.13 16.83
C SER A 42 17.65 -5.06 17.89
N LEU A 43 16.81 -4.07 17.57
CA LEU A 43 16.31 -3.07 18.52
C LEU A 43 15.19 -3.60 19.45
N GLY A 44 14.79 -4.88 19.30
CA GLY A 44 13.72 -5.48 20.11
C GLY A 44 12.33 -4.90 19.84
N LEU A 45 12.11 -4.26 18.69
CA LEU A 45 10.83 -3.65 18.37
C LEU A 45 9.78 -4.74 18.06
N PRO A 46 8.57 -4.66 18.66
CA PRO A 46 7.48 -5.54 18.28
C PRO A 46 7.05 -5.25 16.83
N PRO A 47 6.56 -6.26 16.10
CA PRO A 47 6.25 -6.14 14.67
C PRO A 47 5.24 -5.03 14.37
N LEU A 48 4.29 -4.77 15.28
CA LEU A 48 3.32 -3.68 15.13
C LEU A 48 3.97 -2.29 15.27
N ALA A 49 4.96 -2.14 16.17
CA ALA A 49 5.68 -0.88 16.33
C ALA A 49 6.65 -0.64 15.17
N MET A 50 7.33 -1.69 14.69
CA MET A 50 8.14 -1.66 13.47
C MET A 50 7.30 -1.23 12.26
N PHE A 51 6.12 -1.84 12.10
CA PHE A 51 5.22 -1.49 11.01
C PHE A 51 4.79 -0.03 11.09
N ARG A 52 4.33 0.44 12.25
CA ARG A 52 3.77 1.79 12.39
C ARG A 52 4.82 2.91 12.34
N LYS A 53 6.03 2.67 12.86
CA LYS A 53 7.08 3.69 12.96
C LYS A 53 8.06 3.72 11.79
N ILE A 54 8.27 2.58 11.11
CA ILE A 54 9.30 2.44 10.08
C ILE A 54 8.63 2.13 8.74
N VAL A 55 7.94 1.00 8.65
CA VAL A 55 7.38 0.50 7.39
C VAL A 55 6.30 1.43 6.85
N ALA A 56 5.32 1.82 7.65
CA ALA A 56 4.20 2.65 7.22
C ALA A 56 4.62 4.02 6.65
N PRO A 57 5.41 4.87 7.36
CA PRO A 57 5.84 6.14 6.79
C PRO A 57 6.77 5.97 5.59
N LEU A 58 7.56 4.90 5.55
CA LEU A 58 8.49 4.62 4.47
C LEU A 58 7.77 4.15 3.20
N VAL A 59 6.84 3.21 3.34
CA VAL A 59 5.96 2.76 2.26
C VAL A 59 5.21 3.95 1.69
N THR A 60 4.60 4.80 2.52
CA THR A 60 3.89 6.00 2.05
C THR A 60 4.79 6.92 1.23
N ARG A 61 6.07 7.09 1.60
CA ARG A 61 7.02 7.88 0.80
C ARG A 61 7.41 7.22 -0.51
N TYR A 62 7.59 5.89 -0.53
CA TYR A 62 7.91 5.15 -1.76
C TYR A 62 6.72 5.01 -2.69
N THR A 63 5.50 4.94 -2.16
CA THR A 63 4.28 4.84 -2.94
C THR A 63 3.75 6.19 -3.40
N LEU A 64 4.10 7.30 -2.74
CA LEU A 64 3.71 8.66 -3.17
C LEU A 64 4.01 8.97 -4.65
N PRO A 65 5.23 8.74 -5.17
CA PRO A 65 5.54 8.99 -6.59
C PRO A 65 4.79 8.08 -7.60
N PRO A 66 4.57 6.78 -7.39
CA PRO A 66 3.67 6.00 -8.25
C PRO A 66 2.19 6.31 -8.02
N TYR A 67 1.80 6.85 -6.85
CA TYR A 67 0.42 7.28 -6.59
C TYR A 67 -0.02 8.41 -7.51
N ILE A 68 0.83 9.41 -7.70
CA ILE A 68 0.55 10.54 -8.61
C ILE A 68 0.47 10.13 -10.09
N ASN A 69 0.94 8.94 -10.46
CA ASN A 69 0.81 8.39 -11.81
C ASN A 69 -0.52 7.64 -12.02
N VAL A 70 -1.14 7.16 -10.95
CA VAL A 70 -2.38 6.37 -11.01
C VAL A 70 -3.64 7.24 -10.90
N CYS A 71 -3.55 8.41 -10.24
CA CYS A 71 -4.62 9.42 -10.18
C CYS A 71 -4.72 10.22 -11.48
#